data_AF-A0A0Q6KB60-F1
#
_entry.id   AF-A0A0Q6KB60-F1
#
_cell.length_a   1.000
_cell.length_b   1.000
_cell.length_c   1.000
_cell.angle_alpha   90.00
_cell.angle_beta   90.00
_cell.angle_gamma   90.00
#
_symmetry.space_group_name_H-M   'P 1'
#
loop_
_entity.id
_entity.type
_entity.pdbx_description
1 polymer ?
#
loop_
_entity_poly.entity_id
_entity_poly.type
_entity_poly.pdbx_seq_one_letter_code
_entity_poly.pdbx_strand_id
1 'polypeptide(L)'
;MSYLALVVLVVPACIGFAATFWLGSNRGTLLGGLVAFLTVLGLLLFQVSPPEPGRPGSETSRLGYAWGLMMFESPRWIPSFLIAAAIGAVIGRMRARRGGASR
;
A
#
# COMPACT_ATOMS: atom_id res chain seq x y z
N MET A 1 -17.14 -8.45 -5.87
CA MET A 1 -16.09 -7.69 -5.17
C MET A 1 -16.34 -6.21 -5.43
N SER A 2 -16.42 -5.37 -4.40
CA SER A 2 -16.55 -3.93 -4.62
C SER A 2 -15.26 -3.37 -5.25
N TYR A 3 -15.39 -2.37 -6.11
CA TYR A 3 -14.25 -1.68 -6.75
C TYR A 3 -13.18 -1.26 -5.73
N LEU A 4 -13.61 -0.80 -4.55
CA LEU A 4 -12.76 -0.40 -3.44
C LEU A 4 -11.88 -1.54 -2.92
N ALA A 5 -12.43 -2.75 -2.75
CA ALA A 5 -11.66 -3.90 -2.28
C ALA A 5 -10.56 -4.31 -3.26
N LEU A 6 -10.82 -4.21 -4.58
CA LEU A 6 -9.83 -4.51 -5.61
C LEU A 6 -8.69 -3.48 -5.58
N VAL A 7 -9.02 -2.19 -5.51
CA VAL A 7 -8.03 -1.10 -5.46
C VAL A 7 -7.16 -1.19 -4.21
N VAL A 8 -7.75 -1.44 -3.04
CA VAL A 8 -7.05 -1.55 -1.75
C VAL A 8 -6.10 -2.76 -1.71
N LEU A 9 -6.31 -3.78 -2.54
CA LEU A 9 -5.42 -4.94 -2.63
C LEU A 9 -4.34 -4.77 -3.69
N VAL A 10 -4.74 -4.36 -4.90
CA VAL A 10 -3.87 -4.34 -6.09
C VAL A 10 -2.88 -3.17 -6.03
N VAL A 11 -3.31 -1.98 -5.63
CA VAL A 11 -2.43 -0.80 -5.62
C VAL A 11 -1.25 -1.00 -4.66
N PRO A 12 -1.46 -1.42 -3.40
CA PRO A 12 -0.35 -1.67 -2.48
C PRO A 12 0.54 -2.82 -2.94
N ALA A 13 -0.02 -3.86 -3.55
CA ALA A 13 0.76 -4.95 -4.13
C ALA A 13 1.68 -4.46 -5.26
N CYS A 14 1.17 -3.65 -6.20
CA CYS A 14 1.98 -3.06 -7.27
C CYS A 14 3.12 -2.18 -6.72
N ILE A 15 2.82 -1.36 -5.71
CA ILE A 15 3.82 -0.51 -5.07
C ILE A 15 4.90 -1.36 -4.39
N GLY A 16 4.51 -2.37 -3.61
CA GLY A 16 5.45 -3.27 -2.93
C GLY A 16 6.36 -4.02 -3.90
N PHE A 17 5.78 -4.57 -4.97
CA PHE A 17 6.55 -5.24 -6.01
C PHE A 17 7.54 -4.30 -6.70
N ALA A 18 7.07 -3.16 -7.20
CA ALA A 18 7.93 -2.21 -7.92
C ALA A 18 9.03 -1.67 -6.99
N ALA A 19 8.69 -1.24 -5.78
CA ALA A 19 9.69 -0.66 -4.88
C ALA A 19 10.81 -1.66 -4.54
N THR A 20 10.48 -2.91 -4.22
CA THR A 20 11.47 -3.94 -3.89
C THR A 20 12.24 -4.49 -5.09
N PHE A 21 11.60 -4.56 -6.25
CA PHE A 21 12.26 -4.97 -7.49
C PHE A 21 13.36 -3.98 -7.90
N TRP A 22 13.11 -2.68 -7.77
CA TRP A 22 14.04 -1.63 -8.21
C TRP A 22 15.07 -1.24 -7.13
N LEU A 23 14.67 -1.11 -5.87
CA LEU A 23 15.51 -0.59 -4.79
C LEU A 23 16.09 -1.68 -3.88
N GLY A 24 15.75 -2.95 -4.14
CA GLY A 24 16.11 -4.09 -3.30
C GLY A 24 15.24 -4.21 -2.04
N SER A 25 15.50 -5.27 -1.27
CA SER A 25 14.60 -5.69 -0.17
C SER A 25 14.43 -4.61 0.92
N ASN A 26 15.51 -4.11 1.53
CA ASN A 26 15.38 -3.19 2.67
C ASN A 26 14.88 -1.80 2.25
N ARG A 27 15.56 -1.15 1.30
CA ARG A 27 15.19 0.21 0.86
C ARG A 27 13.84 0.22 0.15
N GLY A 28 13.56 -0.78 -0.67
CA GLY A 28 12.29 -0.92 -1.36
C GLY A 28 11.11 -1.17 -0.43
N THR A 29 11.29 -1.97 0.64
CA THR A 29 10.21 -2.20 1.60
C THR A 29 9.92 -0.96 2.44
N LEU A 30 10.95 -0.25 2.92
CA LEU A 30 10.77 0.99 3.71
C LEU A 30 10.13 2.12 2.89
N LEU A 31 10.72 2.45 1.73
CA LEU A 31 10.22 3.53 0.87
C LEU A 31 8.89 3.15 0.23
N GLY A 32 8.76 1.90 -0.24
CA GLY A 32 7.51 1.39 -0.80
C GLY A 32 6.40 1.33 0.24
N GLY A 33 6.72 0.98 1.49
CA GLY A 33 5.77 0.98 2.60
C GLY A 33 5.22 2.38 2.88
N LEU A 34 6.10 3.39 2.93
CA LEU A 34 5.69 4.79 3.08
C LEU A 34 4.81 5.26 1.91
N VAL A 35 5.19 4.93 0.66
CA VAL A 35 4.40 5.29 -0.52
C VAL A 35 3.05 4.59 -0.53
N ALA A 36 2.99 3.30 -0.21
CA ALA A 36 1.75 2.53 -0.12
C ALA A 36 0.84 3.10 0.96
N PHE A 37 1.40 3.42 2.13
CA PHE A 37 0.69 4.04 3.24
C PHE A 37 0.02 5.36 2.83
N LEU A 38 0.79 6.28 2.25
CA LEU A 38 0.29 7.57 1.79
C LEU A 38 -0.72 7.42 0.65
N THR A 39 -0.52 6.45 -0.23
CA THR A 39 -1.44 6.18 -1.35
C THR A 39 -2.79 5.66 -0.84
N VAL A 40 -2.80 4.69 0.07
CA VAL A 40 -4.04 4.17 0.67
C VAL A 40 -4.76 5.26 1.44
N LEU A 41 -4.04 6.05 2.24
CA LEU A 41 -4.61 7.18 2.96
C LEU A 41 -5.24 8.21 1.99
N GLY A 42 -4.53 8.56 0.92
CA GLY A 42 -5.04 9.47 -0.11
C GLY A 42 -6.28 8.92 -0.81
N LEU A 43 -6.26 7.66 -1.21
CA LEU A 43 -7.42 6.99 -1.82
C LEU A 43 -8.64 7.04 -0.90
N LEU A 44 -8.47 6.73 0.38
CA LEU A 44 -9.55 6.79 1.37
C LEU A 44 -10.04 8.22 1.59
N LEU A 45 -9.15 9.21 1.63
CA LEU A 45 -9.54 10.61 1.71
C LEU A 45 -10.44 11.02 0.55
N PHE A 46 -10.12 10.64 -0.70
CA PHE A 46 -10.91 11.02 -1.87
C PHE A 46 -12.16 10.16 -2.09
N GLN A 47 -12.14 8.88 -1.69
CA GLN A 47 -13.26 7.97 -1.88
C GLN A 47 -14.33 8.09 -0.81
N VAL A 48 -13.98 8.61 0.37
CA VAL A 48 -14.89 8.67 1.51
C VAL A 48 -15.45 10.09 1.65
N SER A 49 -16.73 10.24 1.33
CA SER A 49 -17.49 11.43 1.73
C SER A 49 -17.56 11.47 3.26
N PRO A 50 -17.21 12.59 3.91
CA PRO A 50 -17.31 12.69 5.36
C PRO A 50 -18.77 12.43 5.81
N PRO A 51 -18.99 11.83 6.99
CA PRO A 51 -20.33 11.71 7.54
C PRO A 51 -20.98 13.10 7.61
N GLU A 52 -22.27 13.17 7.30
CA GLU A 52 -23.02 14.44 7.21
C GLU A 52 -22.71 15.35 8.41
N PRO A 53 -22.31 16.62 8.17
CA PRO A 53 -22.11 17.56 9.25
C PRO A 53 -23.45 17.82 9.93
N GLY A 54 -23.68 17.21 11.10
CA GLY A 54 -24.93 17.37 11.86
C GLY A 54 -25.38 16.17 12.70
N ARG A 55 -24.70 15.01 12.62
CA ARG A 55 -25.01 13.86 13.49
C ARG A 55 -24.22 13.98 14.81
N PRO A 56 -24.84 13.80 15.99
CA PRO A 56 -24.10 13.79 17.25
C PRO A 56 -22.96 12.74 17.20
N GLY A 57 -21.71 13.17 17.31
CA GLY A 57 -20.51 12.32 17.13
C GLY A 57 -19.86 12.35 15.74
N SER A 58 -20.38 13.13 14.78
CA SER A 58 -19.80 13.30 13.43
C SER A 58 -18.69 14.35 13.33
N GLU A 59 -18.18 14.85 14.45
CA GLU A 59 -17.07 15.82 14.49
C GLU A 59 -15.71 15.21 14.13
N THR A 60 -15.69 13.92 13.79
CA THR A 60 -14.50 13.25 13.26
C THR A 60 -14.16 13.86 11.90
N SER A 61 -13.21 14.79 11.93
CA SER A 61 -12.56 15.38 10.75
C SER A 61 -12.32 14.31 9.68
N ARG A 62 -12.53 14.64 8.38
CA ARG A 62 -12.37 13.72 7.24
C ARG A 62 -11.08 12.88 7.31
N LEU A 63 -10.00 13.49 7.79
CA LEU A 63 -8.72 12.85 8.08
C LEU A 63 -8.81 11.76 9.16
N GLY A 64 -9.45 12.04 10.30
CA GLY A 64 -9.63 11.07 11.38
C GLY A 64 -10.48 9.87 10.95
N TYR A 65 -11.53 10.10 10.16
CA TYR A 65 -12.36 9.01 9.63
C TYR A 65 -11.59 8.15 8.61
N ALA A 66 -10.91 8.78 7.66
CA ALA A 66 -10.06 8.08 6.68
C ALA A 66 -8.92 7.31 7.35
N TRP A 67 -8.31 7.88 8.39
CA TRP A 67 -7.29 7.23 9.21
C TRP A 67 -7.82 5.98 9.93
N GLY A 68 -8.99 6.08 10.57
CA GLY A 68 -9.65 4.96 11.21
C GLY A 68 -9.96 3.82 10.23
N LEU A 69 -10.51 4.18 9.06
CA LEU A 69 -10.76 3.22 7.97
C LEU A 69 -9.49 2.56 7.46
N MET A 70 -8.42 3.33 7.31
CA MET A 70 -7.12 2.82 6.86
C MET A 70 -6.55 1.78 7.81
N MET A 71 -6.67 2.02 9.13
CA MET A 71 -6.24 1.07 10.16
C MET A 71 -7.14 -0.16 10.19
N PHE A 72 -8.44 0.01 10.01
CA PHE A 72 -9.40 -1.10 9.93
C PHE A 72 -9.14 -2.00 8.71
N GLU A 73 -8.80 -1.42 7.56
CA GLU A 73 -8.47 -2.14 6.33
C GLU A 73 -7.02 -2.68 6.30
N SER A 74 -6.19 -2.34 7.31
CA SER A 74 -4.80 -2.78 7.40
C SER A 74 -4.57 -4.29 7.27
N PRO A 75 -5.43 -5.20 7.79
CA PRO A 75 -5.26 -6.63 7.61
C PRO A 75 -5.41 -7.09 6.16
N ARG A 76 -5.94 -6.26 5.26
CA ARG A 76 -6.08 -6.60 3.83
C ARG A 76 -4.91 -6.05 3.00
N TRP A 77 -4.61 -4.77 3.16
CA TRP A 77 -3.63 -4.11 2.28
C TRP A 77 -2.18 -4.31 2.70
N ILE A 78 -1.90 -4.47 4.01
CA ILE A 78 -0.52 -4.73 4.47
C ILE A 78 -0.02 -6.10 3.97
N PRO A 79 -0.79 -7.21 4.10
CA PRO A 79 -0.34 -8.49 3.56
C PRO A 79 -0.17 -8.48 2.04
N SER A 80 -1.06 -7.79 1.30
CA SER A 80 -0.92 -7.71 -0.16
C SER A 80 0.37 -7.00 -0.57
N PHE A 81 0.70 -5.89 0.10
CA PHE A 81 1.97 -5.18 -0.06
C PHE A 81 3.17 -6.09 0.25
N LEU A 82 3.16 -6.76 1.42
CA LEU A 82 4.30 -7.58 1.88
C LEU A 82 4.54 -8.79 0.97
N ILE A 83 3.48 -9.47 0.54
CA ILE A 83 3.58 -10.61 -0.38
C ILE A 83 4.20 -10.17 -1.71
N ALA A 84 3.69 -9.07 -2.28
CA ALA A 84 4.21 -8.55 -3.54
C ALA A 84 5.65 -8.02 -3.42
N ALA A 85 5.98 -7.39 -2.28
CA ALA A 85 7.33 -6.96 -1.95
C ALA A 85 8.31 -8.14 -1.81
N ALA A 86 7.88 -9.23 -1.20
CA ALA A 86 8.68 -10.46 -1.12
C ALA A 86 8.96 -11.03 -2.52
N ILE A 87 7.95 -11.09 -3.38
CA ILE A 87 8.09 -11.54 -4.77
C ILE A 87 9.04 -10.62 -5.54
N GLY A 88 8.84 -9.30 -5.48
CA GLY A 88 9.69 -8.32 -6.15
C GLY A 88 11.15 -8.41 -5.72
N ALA A 89 11.40 -8.58 -4.43
CA ALA A 89 12.75 -8.79 -3.89
C ALA A 89 13.40 -10.10 -4.35
N VAL A 90 12.62 -11.19 -4.49
CA VAL A 90 13.14 -12.47 -5.00
C VAL A 90 13.51 -12.35 -6.48
N ILE A 91 12.62 -11.80 -7.31
CA ILE A 91 12.87 -11.65 -8.75
C ILE A 91 14.03 -10.69 -9.01
N GLY A 92 14.09 -9.56 -8.29
CA GLY A 92 15.20 -8.61 -8.39
C GLY A 92 16.55 -9.25 -8.05
N ARG A 93 16.61 -10.08 -7.00
CA ARG A 93 17.81 -10.83 -6.63
C ARG A 93 18.20 -11.86 -7.70
N MET A 94 17.24 -12.58 -8.28
CA MET A 94 17.52 -13.53 -9.37
C MET A 94 18.09 -12.84 -10.60
N ARG A 95 17.58 -11.66 -10.97
CA ARG A 95 18.09 -10.86 -12.08
C ARG A 95 19.52 -10.37 -11.83
N ALA A 96 19.79 -9.86 -10.63
CA ALA A 96 21.14 -9.39 -10.25
C ALA A 96 22.17 -10.53 -10.31
N ARG A 97 21.81 -11.75 -9.89
CA ARG A 97 22.69 -12.93 -9.97
C ARG A 97 22.97 -13.37 -11.42
N ARG A 98 21.97 -13.30 -12.30
CA ARG A 98 22.15 -13.62 -13.73
C ARG A 98 23.01 -12.59 -14.46
N GLY A 99 22.91 -11.31 -14.10
CA GLY A 99 23.75 -10.24 -14.67
C GLY A 99 25.16 -10.14 -14.08
N GLY A 100 25.42 -10.75 -12.93
CA GLY A 100 26.74 -10.80 -12.28
C GLY A 100 27.62 -11.97 -12.74
N ALA A 101 27.07 -12.95 -13.47
CA ALA A 101 27.81 -14.12 -13.98
C ALA A 101 28.59 -13.83 -15.28
N SER A 102 28.67 -12.57 -15.71
CA SER A 102 29.33 -12.14 -16.94
C SER A 102 30.42 -11.08 -16.71
N ARG A 103 31.03 -11.04 -15.53
CA ARG A 103 32.20 -10.20 -15.24
C ARG A 103 33.31 -11.00 -14.58
#